data_AF-A0A8J7KV81-F1
#
_entry.id   AF-A0A8J7KV81-F1
#
_cell.length_a   1.000
_cell.length_b   1.000
_cell.length_c   1.000
_cell.angle_alpha   90.00
_cell.angle_beta   90.00
_cell.angle_gamma   90.00
#
_symmetry.space_group_name_H-M   'P 1'
#
loop_
_entity.id
_entity.type
_entity.pdbx_description
1 polymer ?
#
loop_
_entity_poly.entity_id
_entity_poly.type
_entity_poly.pdbx_seq_one_letter_code
_entity_poly.pdbx_strand_id
1 'polypeptide(L)'
;MAGKISEIFLNNMFECDGYTCHCEKDIENMAPGIPPKTTLKLYCELDKPLLFSYAPRAGLNLTGVAGGVIEKNILGKLLAIPDGDIDKHIEFFETYGFLLPIQSNEYESIDADVLIEIVNRIKATLYLMNAIAGQKDYKRILIYTAYLLYKPQITLNLSEVEYSTCRHRFTELIENYNLFVDLNRNQEVFNSGKFSVPDTMTGCNNPIEIEFFNAVRSGADTDLVGSKSVWFKHLFAMYTGLSCEDENLRTIIDFFYHYQVEVGIFKEIHFKKITYFVAPTRDNFTDEMKTALLKIARIVISEEINHNIAGIHPKYEADKLAPTWQVSNLLQALYFSIFYMKPGVEIYKECKNPNCKRDKFFLVEATRTNKEYCCVQCSRAAAAQRFRNRKLDK
;
A
#
# COMPACT_ATOMS: atom_id res chain seq x y z
N MET A 1 42.98 14.91 -7.16
CA MET A 1 42.12 13.85 -6.54
C MET A 1 40.85 14.40 -5.87
N ALA A 2 40.67 15.72 -5.72
CA ALA A 2 39.47 16.33 -5.12
C ALA A 2 38.25 16.48 -6.06
N GLY A 3 38.41 16.34 -7.38
CA GLY A 3 37.34 16.65 -8.36
C GLY A 3 36.28 15.56 -8.58
N LYS A 4 36.48 14.31 -8.10
CA LYS A 4 35.48 13.23 -8.25
C LYS A 4 34.46 13.16 -7.12
N ILE A 5 34.82 13.64 -5.93
CA ILE A 5 33.94 13.59 -4.75
C ILE A 5 32.83 14.65 -4.88
N SER A 6 33.13 15.80 -5.49
CA SER A 6 32.14 16.88 -5.69
C SER A 6 31.07 16.55 -6.73
N GLU A 7 31.37 15.78 -7.78
CA GLU A 7 30.38 15.39 -8.80
C GLU A 7 29.38 14.32 -8.31
N ILE A 8 29.77 13.50 -7.33
CA ILE A 8 28.92 12.43 -6.78
C ILE A 8 27.86 13.02 -5.84
N PHE A 9 28.23 14.00 -5.02
CA PHE A 9 27.29 14.72 -4.15
C PHE A 9 26.27 15.58 -4.91
N LEU A 10 26.57 15.99 -6.15
CA LEU A 10 25.65 16.79 -6.98
C LEU A 10 24.51 15.98 -7.60
N ASN A 11 24.56 14.65 -7.60
CA ASN A 11 23.57 13.80 -8.28
C ASN A 11 22.64 13.02 -7.33
N ASN A 12 22.97 12.91 -6.04
CA ASN A 12 22.13 12.24 -5.05
C ASN A 12 21.16 13.26 -4.42
N MET A 13 19.88 12.91 -4.31
CA MET A 13 18.88 13.80 -3.69
C MET A 13 18.91 13.69 -2.16
N PHE A 14 19.15 12.48 -1.63
CA PHE A 14 19.28 12.23 -0.20
C PHE A 14 20.14 10.99 0.04
N GLU A 15 20.65 10.89 1.27
CA GLU A 15 21.37 9.75 1.80
C GLU A 15 20.68 9.24 3.08
N CYS A 16 20.82 7.96 3.38
CA CYS A 16 20.31 7.34 4.59
C CYS A 16 21.33 6.31 5.08
N ASP A 17 21.71 6.42 6.34
CA ASP A 17 22.57 5.42 6.99
C ASP A 17 21.71 4.29 7.57
N GLY A 18 22.34 3.14 7.75
CA GLY A 18 21.77 1.98 8.41
C GLY A 18 22.84 0.95 8.73
N TYR A 19 22.42 -0.22 9.16
CA TYR A 19 23.30 -1.34 9.48
C TYR A 19 22.64 -2.62 9.00
N THR A 20 23.43 -3.65 8.69
CA THR A 20 22.84 -4.98 8.51
C THR A 20 22.23 -5.45 9.83
N CYS A 21 21.33 -6.42 9.74
CA CYS A 21 20.80 -7.07 10.92
C CYS A 21 20.95 -8.58 10.79
N HIS A 22 20.96 -9.24 11.93
CA HIS A 22 20.79 -10.69 12.01
C HIS A 22 19.33 -11.01 12.27
N CYS A 23 18.83 -12.09 11.67
CA CYS A 23 17.42 -12.47 11.80
C CYS A 23 17.26 -13.98 12.01
N GLU A 24 16.61 -14.36 13.10
CA GLU A 24 16.31 -15.74 13.43
C GLU A 24 14.81 -15.99 13.44
N LYS A 25 14.40 -17.20 13.04
CA LYS A 25 13.00 -17.64 13.05
C LYS A 25 12.73 -18.50 14.26
N ASP A 26 11.78 -18.06 15.08
CA ASP A 26 11.13 -18.88 16.09
C ASP A 26 9.79 -19.38 15.55
N ILE A 27 9.61 -20.70 15.56
CA ILE A 27 8.37 -21.36 15.12
C ILE A 27 7.71 -22.04 16.32
N GLU A 28 6.55 -21.55 16.70
CA GLU A 28 5.76 -22.06 17.83
C GLU A 28 4.53 -22.84 17.33
N ASN A 29 4.46 -24.14 17.65
CA ASN A 29 3.30 -24.97 17.35
C ASN A 29 2.21 -24.76 18.42
N MET A 30 1.29 -23.83 18.17
CA MET A 30 0.28 -23.39 19.14
C MET A 30 -0.71 -24.48 19.56
N ALA A 31 -1.26 -25.23 18.60
CA ALA A 31 -2.20 -26.32 18.86
C ALA A 31 -2.31 -27.27 17.65
N PRO A 32 -2.76 -28.54 17.85
CA PRO A 32 -2.98 -29.46 16.75
C PRO A 32 -3.96 -28.89 15.71
N GLY A 33 -3.53 -28.83 14.44
CA GLY A 33 -4.34 -28.37 13.32
C GLY A 33 -4.38 -26.85 13.11
N ILE A 34 -3.77 -26.06 13.99
CA ILE A 34 -3.58 -24.61 13.80
C ILE A 34 -2.20 -24.38 13.15
N PRO A 35 -2.10 -23.49 12.13
CA PRO A 35 -0.80 -23.12 11.58
C PRO A 35 0.15 -22.60 12.66
N PRO A 36 1.45 -22.95 12.59
CA PRO A 36 2.40 -22.50 13.60
C PRO A 36 2.53 -20.98 13.57
N LYS A 37 2.73 -20.38 14.73
CA LYS A 37 3.07 -18.96 14.84
C LYS A 37 4.55 -18.78 14.51
N THR A 38 4.86 -17.86 13.60
CA THR A 38 6.24 -17.50 13.26
C THR A 38 6.56 -16.12 13.82
N THR A 39 7.59 -16.04 14.66
CA THR A 39 8.12 -14.79 15.21
C THR A 39 9.59 -14.67 14.78
N LEU A 40 9.99 -13.46 14.43
CA LEU A 40 11.36 -13.13 14.06
C LEU A 40 12.08 -12.49 15.23
N LYS A 41 13.33 -12.91 15.45
CA LYS A 41 14.25 -12.34 16.44
C LYS A 41 15.35 -11.59 15.71
N LEU A 42 15.47 -10.29 15.99
CA LEU A 42 16.30 -9.37 15.20
C LEU A 42 17.26 -8.60 16.11
N TYR A 43 18.50 -8.38 15.65
CA TYR A 43 19.39 -7.37 16.25
C TYR A 43 20.29 -6.75 15.16
N CYS A 44 20.77 -5.55 15.43
CA CYS A 44 21.62 -4.74 14.56
C CYS A 44 23.11 -5.12 14.66
N GLU A 45 23.80 -5.24 13.52
CA GLU A 45 25.24 -5.50 13.44
C GLU A 45 26.02 -4.19 13.21
N LEU A 46 26.47 -3.56 14.30
CA LEU A 46 27.14 -2.25 14.25
C LEU A 46 28.47 -2.23 13.47
N ASP A 47 29.10 -3.39 13.27
CA ASP A 47 30.34 -3.55 12.51
C ASP A 47 30.13 -3.56 10.99
N LYS A 48 28.87 -3.60 10.52
CA LYS A 48 28.50 -3.66 9.10
C LYS A 48 27.57 -2.51 8.71
N PRO A 49 28.10 -1.27 8.63
CA PRO A 49 27.33 -0.11 8.23
C PRO A 49 26.88 -0.18 6.77
N LEU A 50 25.68 0.32 6.50
CA LEU A 50 25.08 0.45 5.19
C LEU A 50 24.85 1.92 4.89
N LEU A 51 25.20 2.34 3.67
CA LEU A 51 24.90 3.68 3.17
C LEU A 51 23.98 3.56 1.97
N PHE A 52 22.83 4.21 2.04
CA PHE A 52 21.90 4.31 0.93
C PHE A 52 21.95 5.70 0.33
N SER A 53 21.85 5.78 -0.99
CA SER A 53 21.66 7.05 -1.70
C SER A 53 20.57 6.94 -2.76
N TYR A 54 19.78 7.99 -2.88
CA TYR A 54 18.78 8.09 -3.92
C TYR A 54 19.29 8.98 -5.05
N ALA A 55 19.18 8.48 -6.28
CA ALA A 55 19.43 9.27 -7.48
C ALA A 55 18.22 9.23 -8.43
N PRO A 56 17.82 10.36 -9.04
CA PRO A 56 16.74 10.39 -10.02
C PRO A 56 16.95 9.35 -11.13
N ARG A 57 15.87 8.69 -11.58
CA ARG A 57 15.88 7.58 -12.56
C ARG A 57 16.59 6.28 -12.13
N ALA A 58 17.49 6.33 -11.14
CA ALA A 58 18.17 5.17 -10.59
C ALA A 58 17.44 4.59 -9.36
N GLY A 59 16.67 5.43 -8.65
CA GLY A 59 15.98 5.06 -7.42
C GLY A 59 16.92 5.01 -6.22
N LEU A 60 16.46 4.37 -5.15
CA LEU A 60 17.25 4.09 -3.95
C LEU A 60 18.28 2.99 -4.23
N ASN A 61 19.55 3.27 -3.96
CA ASN A 61 20.68 2.36 -4.16
C ASN A 61 21.46 2.18 -2.87
N LEU A 62 22.14 1.04 -2.73
CA LEU A 62 23.18 0.83 -1.72
C LEU A 62 24.50 1.32 -2.30
N THR A 63 25.20 2.19 -1.58
CA THR A 63 26.47 2.80 -1.98
C THR A 63 27.58 2.48 -0.99
N GLY A 64 28.81 2.43 -1.49
CA GLY A 64 30.00 2.33 -0.66
C GLY A 64 30.47 3.71 -0.20
N VAL A 65 31.41 3.73 0.76
CA VAL A 65 32.00 4.95 1.34
C VAL A 65 32.62 5.88 0.28
N ALA A 66 33.10 5.32 -0.83
CA ALA A 66 33.65 6.09 -1.95
C ALA A 66 32.58 6.63 -2.93
N GLY A 67 31.28 6.49 -2.61
CA GLY A 67 30.16 6.91 -3.46
C GLY A 67 29.85 5.97 -4.63
N GLY A 68 30.55 4.82 -4.73
CA GLY A 68 30.28 3.81 -5.75
C GLY A 68 29.02 3.02 -5.45
N VAL A 69 28.19 2.77 -6.47
CA VAL A 69 26.98 1.94 -6.31
C VAL A 69 27.36 0.47 -6.15
N ILE A 70 26.99 -0.12 -5.01
CA ILE A 70 27.16 -1.54 -4.70
C ILE A 70 25.97 -2.31 -5.28
N GLU A 71 24.76 -1.91 -4.92
CA GLU A 71 23.52 -2.54 -5.37
C GLU A 71 22.49 -1.48 -5.78
N LYS A 72 21.75 -1.76 -6.85
CA LYS A 72 20.77 -0.82 -7.42
C LYS A 72 19.36 -1.18 -7.03
N ASN A 73 18.49 -0.16 -7.04
CA ASN A 73 17.03 -0.35 -7.06
C ASN A 73 16.51 -1.20 -5.88
N ILE A 74 16.85 -0.78 -4.66
CA ILE A 74 16.49 -1.49 -3.41
C ILE A 74 14.97 -1.62 -3.27
N LEU A 75 14.21 -0.57 -3.62
CA LEU A 75 12.75 -0.65 -3.67
C LEU A 75 12.28 -1.74 -4.64
N GLY A 76 12.83 -1.81 -5.86
CA GLY A 76 12.50 -2.87 -6.82
C GLY A 76 12.81 -4.28 -6.33
N LYS A 77 13.85 -4.45 -5.50
CA LYS A 77 14.16 -5.73 -4.85
C LYS A 77 13.13 -6.10 -3.78
N LEU A 78 12.70 -5.14 -2.94
CA LEU A 78 11.62 -5.36 -1.97
C LEU A 78 10.31 -5.77 -2.66
N LEU A 79 9.97 -5.12 -3.79
CA LEU A 79 8.78 -5.47 -4.58
C LEU A 79 8.87 -6.87 -5.20
N ALA A 80 10.08 -7.35 -5.49
CA ALA A 80 10.31 -8.64 -6.13
C ALA A 80 10.07 -9.82 -5.19
N ILE A 81 10.13 -9.60 -3.88
CA ILE A 81 9.91 -10.60 -2.85
C ILE A 81 8.51 -11.23 -3.05
N PRO A 82 8.40 -12.56 -3.20
CA PRO A 82 7.12 -13.25 -3.34
C PRO A 82 6.18 -12.97 -2.17
N ASP A 83 4.88 -12.97 -2.45
CA ASP A 83 3.86 -12.70 -1.45
C ASP A 83 3.84 -13.83 -0.40
N GLY A 84 3.92 -13.47 0.89
CA GLY A 84 3.89 -14.42 2.00
C GLY A 84 5.18 -15.23 2.23
N ASP A 85 6.24 -15.02 1.43
CA ASP A 85 7.50 -15.76 1.56
C ASP A 85 8.40 -15.11 2.61
N ILE A 86 8.23 -15.50 3.87
CA ILE A 86 8.96 -14.92 5.01
C ILE A 86 10.48 -15.08 4.88
N ASP A 87 10.95 -16.18 4.30
CA ASP A 87 12.39 -16.45 4.13
C ASP A 87 13.03 -15.44 3.18
N LYS A 88 12.33 -15.09 2.11
CA LYS A 88 12.79 -14.03 1.20
C LYS A 88 12.71 -12.64 1.81
N HIS A 89 11.85 -12.40 2.79
CA HIS A 89 11.88 -11.16 3.57
C HIS A 89 13.10 -11.13 4.49
N ILE A 90 13.42 -12.24 5.16
CA ILE A 90 14.62 -12.37 6.01
C ILE A 90 15.88 -12.12 5.21
N GLU A 91 16.06 -12.79 4.07
CA GLU A 91 17.22 -12.60 3.18
C GLU A 91 17.38 -11.11 2.78
N PHE A 92 16.26 -10.41 2.54
CA PHE A 92 16.27 -9.00 2.23
C PHE A 92 16.75 -8.15 3.42
N PHE A 93 16.23 -8.38 4.62
CA PHE A 93 16.58 -7.59 5.80
C PHE A 93 18.01 -7.87 6.30
N GLU A 94 18.48 -9.11 6.21
CA GLU A 94 19.89 -9.41 6.52
C GLU A 94 20.86 -8.70 5.55
N THR A 95 20.45 -8.54 4.29
CA THR A 95 21.28 -7.88 3.27
C THR A 95 21.22 -6.36 3.35
N TYR A 96 20.04 -5.78 3.59
CA TYR A 96 19.79 -4.34 3.46
C TYR A 96 19.45 -3.65 4.80
N GLY A 97 19.54 -4.37 5.91
CA GLY A 97 19.11 -3.88 7.21
C GLY A 97 17.60 -3.92 7.38
N PHE A 98 17.16 -3.81 8.63
CA PHE A 98 15.74 -3.77 8.97
C PHE A 98 15.10 -2.42 8.58
N LEU A 99 13.77 -2.41 8.39
CA LEU A 99 13.02 -1.22 7.98
C LEU A 99 13.11 -0.08 9.00
N LEU A 100 13.16 -0.42 10.28
CA LEU A 100 13.15 0.49 11.42
C LEU A 100 14.44 0.31 12.24
N PRO A 101 14.84 1.30 13.04
CA PRO A 101 15.93 1.14 13.98
C PRO A 101 15.64 0.02 14.99
N ILE A 102 16.64 -0.84 15.24
CA ILE A 102 16.59 -1.95 16.18
C ILE A 102 17.90 -2.00 16.98
N GLN A 103 17.83 -2.52 18.19
CA GLN A 103 18.97 -2.63 19.09
C GLN A 103 20.06 -3.58 18.58
N SER A 104 21.30 -3.34 19.02
CA SER A 104 22.48 -4.16 18.68
C SER A 104 22.88 -5.13 19.78
N ASN A 105 22.41 -4.90 21.01
CA ASN A 105 22.81 -5.66 22.20
C ASN A 105 21.75 -6.67 22.67
N GLU A 106 20.52 -6.56 22.18
CA GLU A 106 19.38 -7.41 22.57
C GLU A 106 18.54 -7.80 21.36
N TYR A 107 17.87 -8.96 21.44
CA TYR A 107 16.96 -9.41 20.40
C TYR A 107 15.61 -8.70 20.51
N GLU A 108 15.20 -8.08 19.42
CA GLU A 108 13.84 -7.57 19.24
C GLU A 108 12.96 -8.62 18.57
N SER A 109 11.68 -8.68 18.95
CA SER A 109 10.76 -9.74 18.51
C SER A 109 9.61 -9.18 17.69
N ILE A 110 9.38 -9.73 16.50
CA ILE A 110 8.34 -9.26 15.59
C ILE A 110 7.59 -10.43 14.99
N ASP A 111 6.25 -10.40 15.03
CA ASP A 111 5.43 -11.42 14.37
C ASP A 111 5.56 -11.34 12.84
N ALA A 112 5.77 -12.47 12.17
CA ALA A 112 6.02 -12.52 10.74
C ALA A 112 4.88 -11.91 9.91
N ASP A 113 3.63 -12.13 10.32
CA ASP A 113 2.44 -11.58 9.66
C ASP A 113 2.40 -10.05 9.73
N VAL A 114 2.85 -9.47 10.86
CA VAL A 114 2.94 -8.02 11.06
C VAL A 114 3.96 -7.43 10.09
N LEU A 115 5.14 -8.06 9.98
CA LEU A 115 6.18 -7.64 9.05
C LEU A 115 5.72 -7.73 7.58
N ILE A 116 5.09 -8.83 7.21
CA ILE A 116 4.54 -9.04 5.86
C ILE A 116 3.50 -7.97 5.55
N GLU A 117 2.63 -7.60 6.50
CA GLU A 117 1.60 -6.58 6.29
C GLU A 117 2.20 -5.17 6.15
N ILE A 118 3.25 -4.83 6.90
CA ILE A 118 4.00 -3.57 6.70
C ILE A 118 4.58 -3.52 5.28
N VAL A 119 5.23 -4.59 4.83
CA VAL A 119 5.79 -4.66 3.47
C VAL A 119 4.70 -4.62 2.40
N ASN A 120 3.56 -5.28 2.64
CA ASN A 120 2.43 -5.26 1.72
C ASN A 120 1.79 -3.87 1.62
N ARG A 121 1.77 -3.06 2.69
CA ARG A 121 1.34 -1.66 2.62
C ARG A 121 2.27 -0.83 1.74
N ILE A 122 3.60 -0.97 1.85
CA ILE A 122 4.57 -0.33 0.93
C ILE A 122 4.27 -0.73 -0.51
N LYS A 123 4.12 -2.05 -0.77
CA LYS A 123 3.80 -2.58 -2.10
C LYS A 123 2.45 -2.05 -2.60
N ALA A 124 1.42 -1.99 -1.76
CA ALA A 124 0.08 -1.53 -2.12
C ALA A 124 0.07 -0.04 -2.50
N THR A 125 0.75 0.81 -1.73
CA THR A 125 0.89 2.25 -2.03
C THR A 125 1.54 2.45 -3.39
N LEU A 126 2.64 1.74 -3.67
CA LEU A 126 3.29 1.81 -4.97
C LEU A 126 2.43 1.25 -6.11
N TYR A 127 1.80 0.10 -5.90
CA TYR A 127 0.96 -0.51 -6.92
C TYR A 127 -0.28 0.33 -7.21
N LEU A 128 -0.83 1.03 -6.22
CA LEU A 128 -1.90 2.02 -6.39
C LEU A 128 -1.41 3.20 -7.24
N MET A 129 -0.24 3.76 -6.93
CA MET A 129 0.40 4.81 -7.75
C MET A 129 0.59 4.38 -9.20
N ASN A 130 1.10 3.17 -9.43
CA ASN A 130 1.27 2.63 -10.77
C ASN A 130 -0.07 2.39 -11.48
N ALA A 131 -1.12 1.96 -10.75
CA ALA A 131 -2.42 1.66 -11.34
C ALA A 131 -3.19 2.93 -11.76
N ILE A 132 -2.98 4.06 -11.07
CA ILE A 132 -3.52 5.36 -11.49
C ILE A 132 -2.65 6.06 -12.55
N ALA A 133 -1.41 5.59 -12.76
CA ALA A 133 -0.49 6.13 -13.75
C ALA A 133 -0.64 5.42 -15.11
N GLY A 134 -0.74 6.19 -16.20
CA GLY A 134 -0.89 5.63 -17.54
C GLY A 134 -2.30 5.08 -17.82
N GLN A 135 -2.38 3.86 -18.36
CA GLN A 135 -3.68 3.20 -18.61
C GLN A 135 -4.30 2.73 -17.30
N LYS A 136 -5.40 3.37 -16.92
CA LYS A 136 -6.08 3.14 -15.64
C LYS A 136 -6.64 1.72 -15.54
N ASP A 137 -6.16 0.96 -14.57
CA ASP A 137 -6.71 -0.35 -14.21
C ASP A 137 -7.61 -0.21 -12.98
N TYR A 138 -8.88 0.12 -13.20
CA TYR A 138 -9.85 0.38 -12.12
C TYR A 138 -10.04 -0.80 -11.17
N LYS A 139 -9.82 -2.04 -11.63
CA LYS A 139 -9.86 -3.21 -10.75
C LYS A 139 -8.71 -3.17 -9.77
N ARG A 140 -7.48 -2.91 -10.24
CA ARG A 140 -6.31 -2.78 -9.37
C ARG A 140 -6.39 -1.57 -8.45
N ILE A 141 -6.88 -0.43 -8.97
CA ILE A 141 -7.09 0.78 -8.16
C ILE A 141 -8.01 0.44 -6.99
N LEU A 142 -9.17 -0.17 -7.25
CA LEU A 142 -10.12 -0.58 -6.20
C LEU A 142 -9.46 -1.51 -5.18
N ILE A 143 -8.75 -2.54 -5.64
CA ILE A 143 -8.11 -3.54 -4.76
C ILE A 143 -7.14 -2.87 -3.78
N TYR A 144 -6.22 -2.03 -4.27
CA TYR A 144 -5.22 -1.43 -3.39
C TYR A 144 -5.78 -0.29 -2.55
N THR A 145 -6.71 0.50 -3.08
CA THR A 145 -7.43 1.51 -2.30
C THR A 145 -8.22 0.86 -1.15
N ALA A 146 -8.98 -0.20 -1.43
CA ALA A 146 -9.74 -0.90 -0.39
C ALA A 146 -8.81 -1.60 0.61
N TYR A 147 -7.70 -2.19 0.16
CA TYR A 147 -6.71 -2.79 1.05
C TYR A 147 -6.13 -1.78 2.05
N LEU A 148 -5.71 -0.60 1.60
CA LEU A 148 -5.14 0.43 2.47
C LEU A 148 -6.18 1.03 3.43
N LEU A 149 -7.45 1.14 3.00
CA LEU A 149 -8.52 1.75 3.80
C LEU A 149 -9.22 0.80 4.77
N TYR A 150 -9.41 -0.48 4.43
CA TYR A 150 -10.14 -1.45 5.27
C TYR A 150 -9.22 -2.28 6.16
N LYS A 151 -7.92 -2.30 5.91
CA LYS A 151 -6.99 -3.04 6.78
C LYS A 151 -6.73 -2.25 8.06
N PRO A 152 -6.72 -2.94 9.21
CA PRO A 152 -6.46 -2.30 10.48
C PRO A 152 -5.08 -1.65 10.50
N GLN A 153 -4.95 -0.63 11.36
CA GLN A 153 -3.65 -0.06 11.65
C GLN A 153 -2.78 -1.10 12.37
N ILE A 154 -1.52 -1.21 11.95
CA ILE A 154 -0.51 -1.96 12.68
C ILE A 154 0.27 -1.01 13.55
N THR A 155 0.55 -1.44 14.78
CA THR A 155 1.49 -0.82 15.70
C THR A 155 2.62 -1.80 15.98
N LEU A 156 3.84 -1.28 16.06
CA LEU A 156 5.06 -2.02 16.33
C LEU A 156 5.85 -1.23 17.38
N ASN A 157 6.07 -1.86 18.52
CA ASN A 157 6.84 -1.29 19.62
C ASN A 157 8.21 -1.95 19.64
N LEU A 158 9.17 -1.27 19.06
CA LEU A 158 10.59 -1.61 19.12
C LEU A 158 11.24 -0.81 20.23
N SER A 159 12.40 -1.26 20.71
CA SER A 159 13.07 -0.61 21.84
C SER A 159 13.49 0.83 21.51
N GLU A 160 13.83 1.11 20.25
CA GLU A 160 14.25 2.44 19.80
C GLU A 160 13.11 3.28 19.21
N VAL A 161 12.01 2.66 18.78
CA VAL A 161 10.93 3.35 18.07
C VAL A 161 9.56 2.71 18.28
N GLU A 162 8.57 3.56 18.53
CA GLU A 162 7.16 3.22 18.36
C GLU A 162 6.75 3.59 16.94
N TYR A 163 6.42 2.58 16.14
CA TYR A 163 5.96 2.74 14.77
C TYR A 163 4.49 2.37 14.64
N SER A 164 3.76 3.14 13.83
CA SER A 164 2.43 2.74 13.40
C SER A 164 2.28 3.00 11.90
N THR A 165 1.55 2.12 11.21
CA THR A 165 1.21 2.34 9.81
C THR A 165 0.22 3.49 9.66
N CYS A 166 0.07 4.04 8.45
CA CYS A 166 -0.87 5.14 8.21
C CYS A 166 -2.27 4.80 8.71
N ARG A 167 -2.87 5.76 9.45
CA ARG A 167 -4.22 5.68 10.00
C ARG A 167 -5.14 6.60 9.21
N HIS A 168 -5.93 6.04 8.32
CA HIS A 168 -6.96 6.79 7.62
C HIS A 168 -8.19 6.99 8.52
N ARG A 169 -8.83 8.16 8.44
CA ARG A 169 -10.07 8.42 9.18
C ARG A 169 -11.17 7.42 8.84
N PHE A 170 -11.26 7.01 7.58
CA PHE A 170 -12.18 5.95 7.15
C PHE A 170 -11.89 4.60 7.84
N THR A 171 -10.62 4.21 8.01
CA THR A 171 -10.24 2.98 8.71
C THR A 171 -10.73 2.97 10.15
N GLU A 172 -10.56 4.08 10.87
CA GLU A 172 -11.04 4.21 12.25
C GLU A 172 -12.56 4.03 12.35
N LEU A 173 -13.29 4.63 11.41
CA LEU A 173 -14.74 4.61 11.41
C LEU A 173 -15.29 3.25 10.95
N ILE A 174 -14.74 2.64 9.90
CA ILE A 174 -15.23 1.34 9.42
C ILE A 174 -15.07 0.22 10.45
N GLU A 175 -14.10 0.33 11.36
CA GLU A 175 -13.88 -0.62 12.45
C GLU A 175 -14.89 -0.46 13.60
N ASN A 176 -15.31 0.77 13.90
CA ASN A 176 -15.97 1.07 15.18
C ASN A 176 -17.33 1.79 15.06
N TYR A 177 -17.66 2.37 13.90
CA TYR A 177 -18.80 3.26 13.76
C TYR A 177 -20.14 2.53 13.69
N ASN A 178 -21.02 2.79 14.64
CA ASN A 178 -22.33 2.12 14.74
C ASN A 178 -23.51 3.07 15.01
N LEU A 179 -23.32 4.38 14.80
CA LEU A 179 -24.33 5.38 15.08
C LEU A 179 -25.27 5.56 13.89
N PHE A 180 -26.53 5.19 14.07
CA PHE A 180 -27.61 5.38 13.11
C PHE A 180 -28.43 6.62 13.45
N VAL A 181 -28.87 7.36 12.41
CA VAL A 181 -29.71 8.54 12.57
C VAL A 181 -31.07 8.17 13.19
N ASP A 182 -31.58 9.02 14.08
CA ASP A 182 -32.96 8.90 14.57
C ASP A 182 -33.95 9.45 13.55
N LEU A 183 -34.72 8.55 12.94
CA LEU A 183 -35.70 8.87 11.90
C LEU A 183 -37.15 8.90 12.43
N ASN A 184 -37.37 8.73 13.74
CA ASN A 184 -38.72 8.60 14.32
C ASN A 184 -39.62 9.81 14.06
N ARG A 185 -39.04 11.00 13.84
CA ARG A 185 -39.76 12.25 13.58
C ARG A 185 -39.52 12.81 12.17
N ASN A 186 -38.95 12.01 11.28
CA ASN A 186 -38.66 12.46 9.92
C ASN A 186 -39.95 12.48 9.08
N GLN A 187 -40.35 13.66 8.62
CA GLN A 187 -41.59 13.86 7.85
C GLN A 187 -41.55 13.16 6.48
N GLU A 188 -40.38 13.06 5.84
CA GLU A 188 -40.20 12.38 4.57
C GLU A 188 -40.50 10.88 4.71
N VAL A 189 -40.03 10.28 5.80
CA VAL A 189 -40.27 8.87 6.13
C VAL A 189 -41.76 8.62 6.34
N PHE A 190 -42.44 9.49 7.11
CA PHE A 190 -43.88 9.35 7.35
C PHE A 190 -44.69 9.45 6.05
N ASN A 191 -44.30 10.36 5.15
CA ASN A 191 -45.05 10.62 3.91
C ASN A 191 -44.78 9.58 2.82
N SER A 192 -43.56 9.06 2.72
CA SER A 192 -43.10 8.30 1.54
C SER A 192 -42.53 6.91 1.85
N GLY A 193 -42.28 6.58 3.11
CA GLY A 193 -41.52 5.39 3.50
C GLY A 193 -40.02 5.48 3.21
N LYS A 194 -39.53 6.62 2.72
CA LYS A 194 -38.12 6.84 2.37
C LYS A 194 -37.55 8.05 3.08
N PHE A 195 -36.22 8.12 3.16
CA PHE A 195 -35.53 9.37 3.50
C PHE A 195 -34.36 9.61 2.56
N SER A 196 -34.12 10.89 2.28
CA SER A 196 -33.08 11.35 1.37
C SER A 196 -31.75 11.51 2.10
N VAL A 197 -30.71 10.83 1.60
CA VAL A 197 -29.33 11.00 2.05
C VAL A 197 -28.58 11.87 1.04
N PRO A 198 -27.96 13.00 1.45
CA PRO A 198 -27.11 13.79 0.57
C PRO A 198 -25.93 12.96 0.07
N ASP A 199 -25.70 12.93 -1.25
CA ASP A 199 -24.65 12.15 -1.87
C ASP A 199 -23.70 13.03 -2.71
N THR A 200 -22.43 13.03 -2.34
CA THR A 200 -21.40 13.86 -3.00
C THR A 200 -20.86 13.25 -4.29
N MET A 201 -21.06 11.95 -4.50
CA MET A 201 -20.62 11.26 -5.71
C MET A 201 -21.60 11.51 -6.87
N THR A 202 -22.90 11.42 -6.60
CA THR A 202 -23.95 11.66 -7.61
C THR A 202 -24.42 13.11 -7.66
N GLY A 203 -24.12 13.91 -6.62
CA GLY A 203 -24.55 15.30 -6.49
C GLY A 203 -26.05 15.45 -6.24
N CYS A 204 -26.74 14.35 -5.96
CA CYS A 204 -28.18 14.27 -5.74
C CYS A 204 -28.46 13.64 -4.36
N ASN A 205 -29.69 13.78 -3.89
CA ASN A 205 -30.12 13.03 -2.72
C ASN A 205 -30.47 11.59 -3.13
N ASN A 206 -29.90 10.61 -2.44
CA ASN A 206 -30.21 9.20 -2.63
C ASN A 206 -31.35 8.78 -1.69
N PRO A 207 -32.50 8.33 -2.22
CA PRO A 207 -33.61 7.88 -1.39
C PRO A 207 -33.35 6.48 -0.81
N ILE A 208 -33.43 6.36 0.52
CA ILE A 208 -33.27 5.10 1.25
C ILE A 208 -34.62 4.66 1.83
N GLU A 209 -35.04 3.43 1.55
CA GLU A 209 -36.23 2.82 2.14
C GLU A 209 -36.05 2.63 3.65
N ILE A 210 -37.05 3.02 4.44
CA ILE A 210 -37.01 2.88 5.90
C ILE A 210 -36.97 1.43 6.36
N GLU A 211 -37.58 0.51 5.58
CA GLU A 211 -37.55 -0.92 5.84
C GLU A 211 -36.13 -1.47 5.70
N PHE A 212 -35.44 -1.13 4.61
CA PHE A 212 -34.03 -1.50 4.41
C PHE A 212 -33.14 -0.92 5.50
N PHE A 213 -33.35 0.35 5.85
CA PHE A 213 -32.60 1.01 6.92
C PHE A 213 -32.74 0.27 8.26
N ASN A 214 -33.97 -0.05 8.65
CA ASN A 214 -34.25 -0.76 9.89
C ASN A 214 -33.73 -2.20 9.87
N ALA A 215 -33.79 -2.88 8.72
CA ALA A 215 -33.27 -4.23 8.58
C ALA A 215 -31.74 -4.27 8.76
N VAL A 216 -30.99 -3.38 8.10
CA VAL A 216 -29.53 -3.29 8.28
C VAL A 216 -29.16 -2.88 9.71
N ARG A 217 -29.87 -1.89 10.29
CA ARG A 217 -29.66 -1.42 11.66
C ARG A 217 -29.86 -2.53 12.70
N SER A 218 -30.91 -3.33 12.55
CA SER A 218 -31.25 -4.43 13.46
C SER A 218 -30.46 -5.73 13.17
N GLY A 219 -29.82 -5.82 12.00
CA GLY A 219 -29.17 -7.06 11.55
C GLY A 219 -30.15 -8.11 11.04
N ALA A 220 -31.35 -7.70 10.63
CA ALA A 220 -32.32 -8.57 9.96
C ALA A 220 -31.87 -8.96 8.55
N ASP A 221 -32.53 -9.95 7.95
CA ASP A 221 -32.30 -10.32 6.56
C ASP A 221 -32.76 -9.22 5.60
N THR A 222 -31.97 -9.04 4.54
CA THR A 222 -32.31 -8.18 3.39
C THR A 222 -32.03 -8.95 2.11
N ASP A 223 -32.60 -8.49 1.01
CA ASP A 223 -32.31 -9.05 -0.33
C ASP A 223 -30.84 -8.84 -0.75
N LEU A 224 -30.14 -7.91 -0.09
CA LEU A 224 -28.74 -7.61 -0.34
C LEU A 224 -27.83 -8.53 0.49
N VAL A 225 -27.49 -9.69 -0.08
CA VAL A 225 -26.64 -10.70 0.57
C VAL A 225 -25.29 -10.11 0.98
N GLY A 226 -24.97 -10.22 2.27
CA GLY A 226 -23.76 -9.64 2.88
C GLY A 226 -24.02 -8.37 3.70
N SER A 227 -25.24 -7.83 3.65
CA SER A 227 -25.66 -6.63 4.40
C SER A 227 -25.52 -6.76 5.93
N LYS A 228 -25.54 -8.00 6.44
CA LYS A 228 -25.30 -8.33 7.85
C LYS A 228 -23.83 -8.24 8.28
N SER A 229 -22.90 -8.10 7.33
CA SER A 229 -21.48 -7.97 7.66
C SER A 229 -21.24 -6.69 8.47
N VAL A 230 -20.32 -6.76 9.44
CA VAL A 230 -19.96 -5.62 10.30
C VAL A 230 -19.49 -4.44 9.46
N TRP A 231 -18.63 -4.69 8.47
CA TRP A 231 -18.17 -3.65 7.54
C TRP A 231 -19.30 -2.97 6.79
N PHE A 232 -20.24 -3.72 6.19
CA PHE A 232 -21.35 -3.10 5.48
C PHE A 232 -22.25 -2.31 6.41
N LYS A 233 -22.53 -2.85 7.62
CA LYS A 233 -23.35 -2.16 8.62
C LYS A 233 -22.72 -0.84 9.05
N HIS A 234 -21.42 -0.83 9.35
CA HIS A 234 -20.69 0.39 9.72
C HIS A 234 -20.65 1.38 8.55
N LEU A 235 -20.38 0.92 7.33
CA LEU A 235 -20.42 1.73 6.11
C LEU A 235 -21.79 2.38 5.90
N PHE A 236 -22.86 1.63 6.08
CA PHE A 236 -24.22 2.14 5.91
C PHE A 236 -24.62 3.13 7.01
N ALA A 237 -24.19 2.89 8.25
CA ALA A 237 -24.34 3.86 9.35
C ALA A 237 -23.58 5.15 9.04
N MET A 238 -22.34 5.07 8.52
CA MET A 238 -21.56 6.23 8.09
C MET A 238 -22.26 6.97 6.95
N TYR A 239 -22.71 6.26 5.92
CA TYR A 239 -23.39 6.85 4.76
C TYR A 239 -24.61 7.67 5.16
N THR A 240 -25.43 7.12 6.05
CA THR A 240 -26.68 7.76 6.49
C THR A 240 -26.47 8.82 7.58
N GLY A 241 -25.45 8.67 8.44
CA GLY A 241 -25.25 9.52 9.61
C GLY A 241 -24.21 10.63 9.48
N LEU A 242 -23.21 10.47 8.60
CA LEU A 242 -22.08 11.40 8.46
C LEU A 242 -22.24 12.28 7.22
N SER A 243 -23.37 12.99 7.10
CA SER A 243 -23.68 13.84 5.94
C SER A 243 -22.92 15.19 5.92
N CYS A 244 -22.30 15.58 7.04
CA CYS A 244 -21.64 16.88 7.21
C CYS A 244 -20.12 16.78 7.45
N GLU A 245 -19.53 15.62 7.20
CA GLU A 245 -18.07 15.41 7.28
C GLU A 245 -17.33 16.11 6.14
N ASP A 246 -16.00 16.12 6.22
CA ASP A 246 -15.17 16.71 5.18
C ASP A 246 -15.38 16.03 3.81
N GLU A 247 -15.14 16.80 2.74
CA GLU A 247 -15.43 16.37 1.37
C GLU A 247 -14.68 15.09 0.98
N ASN A 248 -13.44 14.90 1.48
CA ASN A 248 -12.65 13.72 1.15
C ASN A 248 -13.25 12.48 1.80
N LEU A 249 -13.52 12.53 3.12
CA LEU A 249 -14.14 11.42 3.84
C LEU A 249 -15.53 11.10 3.27
N ARG A 250 -16.35 12.12 2.97
CA ARG A 250 -17.68 11.92 2.39
C ARG A 250 -17.61 11.25 1.02
N THR A 251 -16.68 11.68 0.15
CA THR A 251 -16.44 11.03 -1.15
C THR A 251 -16.11 9.55 -0.98
N ILE A 252 -15.29 9.19 0.03
CA ILE A 252 -14.90 7.80 0.30
C ILE A 252 -16.11 6.97 0.75
N ILE A 253 -16.91 7.49 1.68
CA ILE A 253 -18.10 6.82 2.21
C ILE A 253 -19.13 6.59 1.09
N ASP A 254 -19.45 7.63 0.31
CA ASP A 254 -20.41 7.56 -0.80
C ASP A 254 -20.01 6.53 -1.83
N PHE A 255 -18.75 6.59 -2.27
CA PHE A 255 -18.21 5.64 -3.23
C PHE A 255 -18.34 4.19 -2.74
N PHE A 256 -17.88 3.89 -1.52
CA PHE A 256 -17.92 2.52 -1.04
C PHE A 256 -19.36 2.04 -0.79
N TYR A 257 -20.24 2.92 -0.32
CA TYR A 257 -21.66 2.58 -0.16
C TYR A 257 -22.27 2.16 -1.51
N HIS A 258 -22.16 3.02 -2.52
CA HIS A 258 -22.69 2.74 -3.86
C HIS A 258 -22.03 1.53 -4.51
N TYR A 259 -20.70 1.40 -4.40
CA TYR A 259 -20.00 0.23 -4.93
C TYR A 259 -20.50 -1.07 -4.28
N GLN A 260 -20.65 -1.11 -2.95
CA GLN A 260 -21.06 -2.33 -2.27
C GLN A 260 -22.54 -2.68 -2.47
N VAL A 261 -23.41 -1.68 -2.64
CA VAL A 261 -24.84 -1.88 -2.93
C VAL A 261 -25.07 -2.30 -4.38
N GLU A 262 -24.42 -1.64 -5.34
CA GLU A 262 -24.71 -1.81 -6.77
C GLU A 262 -23.81 -2.83 -7.46
N VAL A 263 -22.56 -2.96 -7.03
CA VAL A 263 -21.58 -3.87 -7.65
C VAL A 263 -21.40 -5.13 -6.82
N GLY A 264 -21.13 -5.00 -5.51
CA GLY A 264 -21.12 -6.16 -4.61
C GLY A 264 -20.43 -5.91 -3.27
N ILE A 265 -21.00 -6.51 -2.22
CA ILE A 265 -20.52 -6.40 -0.84
C ILE A 265 -19.21 -7.19 -0.64
N PHE A 266 -18.24 -6.52 -0.03
CA PHE A 266 -16.95 -7.12 0.32
C PHE A 266 -17.12 -8.14 1.44
N LYS A 267 -16.54 -9.32 1.24
CA LYS A 267 -16.45 -10.37 2.27
C LYS A 267 -15.12 -10.32 3.00
N GLU A 268 -14.02 -10.37 2.24
CA GLU A 268 -12.66 -10.29 2.76
C GLU A 268 -11.79 -9.49 1.78
N ILE A 269 -10.86 -8.73 2.35
CA ILE A 269 -9.86 -7.97 1.60
C ILE A 269 -8.49 -8.49 2.01
N HIS A 270 -7.75 -8.99 1.03
CA HIS A 270 -6.38 -9.48 1.15
C HIS A 270 -5.48 -8.68 0.23
N PHE A 271 -4.17 -8.77 0.44
CA PHE A 271 -3.22 -8.15 -0.48
C PHE A 271 -3.47 -8.67 -1.91
N LYS A 272 -3.68 -7.75 -2.87
CA LYS A 272 -4.01 -8.01 -4.29
C LYS A 272 -5.38 -8.67 -4.56
N LYS A 273 -6.25 -8.87 -3.58
CA LYS A 273 -7.53 -9.58 -3.80
C LYS A 273 -8.66 -9.08 -2.90
N ILE A 274 -9.81 -8.81 -3.51
CA ILE A 274 -11.09 -8.64 -2.81
C ILE A 274 -11.95 -9.88 -3.12
N THR A 275 -12.58 -10.43 -2.09
CA THR A 275 -13.63 -11.44 -2.22
C THR A 275 -14.98 -10.83 -1.84
N TYR A 276 -16.05 -11.41 -2.37
CA TYR A 276 -17.40 -10.89 -2.26
C TYR A 276 -18.34 -11.97 -1.70
N PHE A 277 -19.41 -11.57 -1.04
CA PHE A 277 -20.45 -12.50 -0.58
C PHE A 277 -21.20 -13.14 -1.77
N VAL A 278 -21.42 -12.36 -2.83
CA VAL A 278 -22.01 -12.79 -4.11
C VAL A 278 -21.12 -12.30 -5.24
N ALA A 279 -21.16 -12.98 -6.39
CA ALA A 279 -20.40 -12.54 -7.57
C ALA A 279 -20.73 -11.08 -7.92
N PRO A 280 -19.72 -10.19 -8.07
CA PRO A 280 -19.98 -8.77 -8.28
C PRO A 280 -20.54 -8.49 -9.67
N THR A 281 -21.58 -7.66 -9.75
CA THR A 281 -22.21 -7.18 -10.99
C THR A 281 -21.37 -6.06 -11.59
N ARG A 282 -20.28 -6.44 -12.27
CA ARG A 282 -19.26 -5.48 -12.74
C ARG A 282 -19.78 -4.44 -13.74
N ASP A 283 -20.88 -4.72 -14.42
CA ASP A 283 -21.52 -3.79 -15.36
C ASP A 283 -22.10 -2.55 -14.63
N ASN A 284 -22.38 -2.67 -13.33
CA ASN A 284 -22.82 -1.56 -12.49
C ASN A 284 -21.67 -0.66 -12.01
N PHE A 285 -20.42 -0.96 -12.38
CA PHE A 285 -19.29 -0.10 -12.03
C PHE A 285 -19.20 1.09 -13.00
N THR A 286 -19.96 2.15 -12.68
CA THR A 286 -20.18 3.31 -13.56
C THR A 286 -18.94 4.20 -13.74
N ASP A 287 -19.01 5.14 -14.69
CA ASP A 287 -17.91 6.08 -14.94
C ASP A 287 -17.80 7.16 -13.85
N GLU A 288 -18.90 7.48 -13.17
CA GLU A 288 -18.94 8.33 -11.97
C GLU A 288 -18.16 7.66 -10.84
N MET A 289 -18.45 6.37 -10.57
CA MET A 289 -17.71 5.59 -9.57
C MET A 289 -16.22 5.49 -9.90
N LYS A 290 -15.87 5.28 -11.18
CA LYS A 290 -14.47 5.27 -11.63
C LYS A 290 -13.78 6.61 -11.39
N THR A 291 -14.49 7.72 -11.60
CA THR A 291 -13.97 9.07 -11.36
C THR A 291 -13.77 9.33 -9.86
N ALA A 292 -14.74 8.97 -9.03
CA ALA A 292 -14.62 9.05 -7.58
C ALA A 292 -13.47 8.18 -7.05
N LEU A 293 -13.35 6.94 -7.53
CA LEU A 293 -12.26 6.04 -7.15
C LEU A 293 -10.87 6.63 -7.44
N LEU A 294 -10.71 7.37 -8.54
CA LEU A 294 -9.44 8.06 -8.83
C LEU A 294 -9.15 9.19 -7.86
N LYS A 295 -10.18 9.94 -7.44
CA LYS A 295 -10.04 10.98 -6.41
C LYS A 295 -9.62 10.35 -5.08
N ILE A 296 -10.31 9.28 -4.68
CA ILE A 296 -10.01 8.52 -3.45
C ILE A 296 -8.59 7.94 -3.49
N ALA A 297 -8.18 7.33 -4.60
CA ALA A 297 -6.84 6.78 -4.72
C ALA A 297 -5.75 7.84 -4.50
N ARG A 298 -5.95 9.08 -4.98
CA ARG A 298 -5.00 10.18 -4.75
C ARG A 298 -4.96 10.61 -3.28
N ILE A 299 -6.12 10.66 -2.61
CA ILE A 299 -6.19 10.95 -1.17
C ILE A 299 -5.41 9.89 -0.39
N VAL A 300 -5.69 8.61 -0.63
CA VAL A 300 -5.03 7.49 0.06
C VAL A 300 -3.52 7.49 -0.17
N ILE A 301 -3.06 7.65 -1.41
CA ILE A 301 -1.62 7.74 -1.72
C ILE A 301 -0.97 8.91 -0.95
N SER A 302 -1.63 10.07 -0.94
CA SER A 302 -1.12 11.26 -0.24
C SER A 302 -0.99 11.00 1.25
N GLU A 303 -2.01 10.43 1.90
CA GLU A 303 -1.98 10.10 3.33
C GLU A 303 -0.90 9.06 3.67
N GLU A 304 -0.81 7.98 2.88
CA GLU A 304 0.19 6.92 3.08
C GLU A 304 1.62 7.44 2.94
N ILE A 305 1.91 8.23 1.90
CA ILE A 305 3.26 8.79 1.70
C ILE A 305 3.57 9.81 2.79
N ASN A 306 2.68 10.78 3.02
CA ASN A 306 2.93 11.87 3.98
C ASN A 306 3.13 11.33 5.40
N HIS A 307 2.38 10.31 5.81
CA HIS A 307 2.54 9.66 7.11
C HIS A 307 3.96 9.10 7.29
N ASN A 308 4.46 8.36 6.28
CA ASN A 308 5.76 7.69 6.39
C ASN A 308 6.95 8.61 6.13
N ILE A 309 6.77 9.80 5.55
CA ILE A 309 7.84 10.80 5.39
C ILE A 309 7.77 11.96 6.38
N ALA A 310 6.81 11.96 7.32
CA ALA A 310 6.59 13.07 8.26
C ALA A 310 7.83 13.42 9.10
N GLY A 311 8.70 12.44 9.37
CA GLY A 311 9.96 12.64 10.11
C GLY A 311 11.14 13.11 9.26
N ILE A 312 10.99 13.25 7.94
CA ILE A 312 12.06 13.70 7.04
C ILE A 312 12.06 15.23 6.98
N HIS A 313 13.20 15.85 7.24
CA HIS A 313 13.33 17.30 7.20
C HIS A 313 14.67 17.74 6.62
N PRO A 314 14.74 18.92 5.99
CA PRO A 314 16.00 19.46 5.50
C PRO A 314 16.97 19.71 6.67
N LYS A 315 18.25 19.49 6.43
CA LYS A 315 19.35 19.74 7.37
C LYS A 315 20.48 20.44 6.61
N TYR A 316 21.21 21.32 7.28
CA TYR A 316 22.39 21.96 6.70
C TYR A 316 23.65 21.32 7.29
N GLU A 317 24.47 20.71 6.44
CA GLU A 317 25.75 20.12 6.87
C GLU A 317 26.82 21.21 6.93
N ALA A 318 27.26 21.56 8.14
CA ALA A 318 28.24 22.63 8.35
C ALA A 318 29.57 22.34 7.65
N ASP A 319 30.05 21.09 7.68
CA ASP A 319 31.35 20.72 7.11
C ASP A 319 31.37 20.75 5.58
N LYS A 320 30.24 20.40 4.95
CA LYS A 320 30.09 20.42 3.48
C LYS A 320 29.50 21.72 2.94
N LEU A 321 29.04 22.61 3.84
CA LEU A 321 28.30 23.84 3.52
C LEU A 321 27.17 23.61 2.50
N ALA A 322 26.44 22.51 2.66
CA ALA A 322 25.44 22.05 1.71
C ALA A 322 24.13 21.66 2.40
N PRO A 323 22.97 21.91 1.74
CA PRO A 323 21.71 21.34 2.20
C PRO A 323 21.70 19.83 1.96
N THR A 324 21.14 19.09 2.91
CA THR A 324 20.88 17.65 2.83
C THR A 324 19.50 17.35 3.39
N TRP A 325 19.04 16.11 3.26
CA TRP A 325 17.84 15.62 3.92
C TRP A 325 18.22 14.71 5.07
N GLN A 326 17.60 14.90 6.22
CA GLN A 326 17.70 13.95 7.32
C GLN A 326 16.68 12.82 7.10
N VAL A 327 17.17 11.63 6.78
CA VAL A 327 16.38 10.41 6.62
C VAL A 327 16.88 9.40 7.66
N SER A 328 15.99 8.91 8.52
CA SER A 328 16.41 8.26 9.77
C SER A 328 16.47 6.72 9.69
N ASN A 329 15.78 6.12 8.72
CA ASN A 329 15.74 4.66 8.58
C ASN A 329 15.34 4.24 7.15
N LEU A 330 15.49 2.94 6.88
CA LEU A 330 15.21 2.37 5.56
C LEU A 330 13.74 2.52 5.16
N LEU A 331 12.78 2.43 6.09
CA LEU A 331 11.36 2.64 5.80
C LEU A 331 11.10 4.04 5.23
N GLN A 332 11.62 5.08 5.90
CA GLN A 332 11.55 6.46 5.42
C GLN A 332 12.24 6.60 4.07
N ALA A 333 13.43 6.01 3.89
CA ALA A 333 14.14 6.05 2.61
C ALA A 333 13.35 5.39 1.46
N LEU A 334 12.65 4.29 1.72
CA LEU A 334 11.78 3.62 0.75
C LEU A 334 10.57 4.49 0.39
N TYR A 335 9.85 5.03 1.37
CA TYR A 335 8.73 5.94 1.12
C TYR A 335 9.16 7.25 0.46
N PHE A 336 10.36 7.76 0.79
CA PHE A 336 10.89 8.96 0.16
C PHE A 336 11.33 8.68 -1.29
N SER A 337 11.82 7.47 -1.57
CA SER A 337 12.00 6.99 -2.94
C SER A 337 10.67 6.96 -3.70
N ILE A 338 9.56 6.60 -3.06
CA ILE A 338 8.22 6.63 -3.66
C ILE A 338 7.74 8.08 -3.85
N PHE A 339 7.98 8.97 -2.89
CA PHE A 339 7.63 10.40 -2.96
C PHE A 339 8.26 11.08 -4.19
N TYR A 340 9.53 10.79 -4.48
CA TYR A 340 10.20 11.35 -5.66
C TYR A 340 9.72 10.75 -6.98
N MET A 341 8.98 9.64 -6.96
CA MET A 341 8.31 9.17 -8.16
C MET A 341 7.12 10.07 -8.46
N LYS A 342 7.19 10.82 -9.56
CA LYS A 342 6.04 11.60 -10.04
C LYS A 342 5.07 10.67 -10.77
N PRO A 343 3.82 10.49 -10.27
CA PRO A 343 2.81 9.71 -11.00
C PRO A 343 2.59 10.29 -12.39
N GLY A 344 2.71 9.46 -13.43
CA GLY A 344 2.60 9.89 -14.83
C GLY A 344 3.91 10.35 -15.47
N VAL A 345 5.02 10.42 -14.73
CA VAL A 345 6.38 10.60 -15.29
C VAL A 345 7.16 9.29 -15.20
N GLU A 346 7.18 8.65 -14.03
CA GLU A 346 7.88 7.39 -13.79
C GLU A 346 6.97 6.37 -13.11
N ILE A 347 7.09 5.11 -13.52
CA ILE A 347 6.35 3.97 -12.95
C ILE A 347 7.27 2.76 -12.80
N TYR A 348 6.98 1.92 -11.81
CA TYR A 348 7.60 0.60 -11.74
C TYR A 348 6.83 -0.38 -12.62
N LYS A 349 7.55 -1.12 -13.46
CA LYS A 349 7.01 -2.25 -14.23
C LYS A 349 7.60 -3.55 -13.74
N GLU A 350 6.75 -4.57 -13.69
CA GLU A 350 7.19 -5.95 -13.57
C GLU A 350 7.71 -6.44 -14.94
N CYS A 351 8.86 -7.10 -14.95
CA CYS A 351 9.45 -7.68 -16.15
C CYS A 351 8.60 -8.86 -16.63
N LYS A 352 8.18 -8.83 -17.91
CA LYS A 352 7.42 -9.93 -18.53
C LYS A 352 8.22 -11.23 -18.75
N ASN A 353 9.50 -11.29 -18.36
CA ASN A 353 10.26 -12.53 -18.37
C ASN A 353 9.98 -13.26 -17.04
N PRO A 354 9.28 -14.41 -17.04
CA PRO A 354 8.94 -15.13 -15.81
C PRO A 354 10.17 -15.59 -15.04
N ASN A 355 11.32 -15.72 -15.71
CA ASN A 355 12.59 -16.15 -15.13
C ASN A 355 13.53 -14.97 -14.83
N CYS A 356 13.03 -13.75 -14.72
CA CYS A 356 13.85 -12.58 -14.40
C CYS A 356 14.40 -12.70 -12.97
N LYS A 357 15.72 -12.87 -12.84
CA LYS A 357 16.45 -12.93 -11.55
C LYS A 357 17.18 -11.63 -11.19
N ARG A 358 17.11 -10.61 -12.05
CA ARG A 358 17.80 -9.33 -11.86
C ARG A 358 16.82 -8.30 -11.32
N ASP A 359 16.31 -7.44 -12.20
CA ASP A 359 15.33 -6.42 -11.85
C ASP A 359 13.93 -6.92 -12.23
N LYS A 360 13.33 -7.74 -11.36
CA LYS A 360 11.94 -8.19 -11.55
C LYS A 360 11.01 -6.98 -11.61
N PHE A 361 11.24 -5.98 -10.77
CA PHE A 361 10.63 -4.65 -10.87
C PHE A 361 11.68 -3.63 -11.27
N PHE A 362 11.39 -2.82 -12.28
CA PHE A 362 12.30 -1.79 -12.79
C PHE A 362 11.56 -0.50 -13.13
N LEU A 363 12.23 0.63 -12.94
CA LEU A 363 11.69 1.95 -13.21
C LEU A 363 11.69 2.25 -14.71
N VAL A 364 10.61 2.87 -15.18
CA VAL A 364 10.46 3.35 -16.56
C VAL A 364 9.71 4.66 -16.61
N GLU A 365 9.92 5.43 -17.68
CA GLU A 365 9.04 6.55 -18.00
C GLU A 365 7.61 6.05 -18.26
N ALA A 366 6.62 6.74 -17.70
CA ALA A 366 5.21 6.36 -17.82
C ALA A 366 4.71 6.42 -19.28
N THR A 367 5.25 7.34 -20.08
CA THR A 367 4.99 7.44 -21.53
C THR A 367 5.50 6.23 -22.32
N ARG A 368 6.47 5.50 -21.76
CA ARG A 368 7.12 4.36 -22.41
C ARG A 368 6.38 3.06 -22.13
N THR A 369 5.15 2.98 -22.64
CA THR A 369 4.24 1.83 -22.48
C THR A 369 4.83 0.53 -23.03
N ASN A 370 5.58 0.60 -24.13
CA ASN A 370 6.12 -0.57 -24.85
C ASN A 370 7.33 -1.28 -24.19
N LYS A 371 7.92 -0.72 -23.12
CA LYS A 371 9.03 -1.41 -22.43
C LYS A 371 8.50 -2.48 -21.50
N GLU A 372 8.52 -3.73 -21.97
CA GLU A 372 8.00 -4.91 -21.24
C GLU A 372 9.06 -5.66 -20.42
N TYR A 373 10.35 -5.41 -20.69
CA TYR A 373 11.46 -6.15 -20.08
C TYR A 373 12.47 -5.18 -19.45
N CYS A 374 13.07 -5.58 -18.33
CA CYS A 374 14.09 -4.78 -17.64
C CYS A 374 15.34 -4.57 -18.50
N CYS A 375 15.73 -5.56 -19.29
CA CYS A 375 16.90 -5.54 -20.16
C CYS A 375 16.73 -6.38 -21.44
N VAL A 376 17.64 -6.18 -22.40
CA VAL A 376 17.66 -6.91 -23.68
C VAL A 376 17.80 -8.43 -23.48
N GLN A 377 18.56 -8.85 -22.46
CA GLN A 377 18.75 -10.28 -22.16
C GLN A 377 17.43 -10.94 -21.75
N CYS A 378 16.61 -10.28 -20.92
CA CYS A 378 15.28 -10.77 -20.55
C CYS A 378 14.33 -10.82 -21.75
N SER A 379 14.38 -9.83 -22.64
CA SER A 379 13.60 -9.84 -23.89
C SER A 379 13.96 -11.03 -24.78
N ARG A 380 15.26 -11.28 -25.00
CA ARG A 380 15.75 -12.43 -25.78
C ARG A 380 15.40 -13.77 -25.13
N ALA A 381 15.55 -13.90 -23.82
CA ALA A 381 15.21 -15.11 -23.08
C ALA A 381 13.72 -15.45 -23.19
N ALA A 382 12.84 -14.45 -23.03
CA ALA A 382 11.40 -14.62 -23.19
C ALA A 382 11.02 -15.00 -24.63
N ALA A 383 11.65 -14.37 -25.64
CA ALA A 383 11.42 -14.71 -27.05
C ALA A 383 11.82 -16.15 -27.37
N ALA A 384 12.99 -16.59 -26.89
CA ALA A 384 13.46 -17.97 -27.07
C ALA A 384 12.53 -18.99 -26.40
N GLN A 385 12.02 -18.69 -25.21
CA GLN A 385 11.05 -19.56 -24.53
C GLN A 385 9.73 -19.64 -25.30
N ARG A 386 9.17 -18.52 -25.77
CA ARG A 386 7.95 -18.51 -26.59
C ARG A 386 8.12 -19.33 -27.86
N PHE A 387 9.29 -19.25 -28.51
CA PHE A 387 9.59 -20.05 -29.69
C PHE A 387 9.64 -21.55 -29.39
N ARG A 388 10.25 -21.95 -28.25
CA ARG A 388 10.26 -23.36 -27.80
C ARG A 388 8.85 -23.87 -27.50
N ASN A 389 8.03 -23.11 -26.79
CA ASN A 389 6.66 -23.52 -26.48
C ASN A 389 5.83 -23.71 -27.76
N ARG A 390 5.93 -22.79 -28.73
CA ARG A 390 5.28 -22.94 -30.06
C ARG A 390 5.74 -24.16 -30.86
N LYS A 391 6.93 -24.70 -30.57
CA LYS A 391 7.41 -25.95 -31.18
C LYS A 391 6.92 -27.20 -30.45
N LEU A 392 6.57 -27.07 -29.17
CA LEU A 392 6.01 -28.16 -28.36
C LEU A 392 4.49 -28.27 -28.52
N ASP A 393 3.82 -27.16 -28.83
CA ASP A 393 2.38 -27.08 -29.12
C ASP A 393 2.03 -27.45 -30.58
N LYS A 394 3.03 -27.84 -31.38
CA LYS A 394 2.89 -28.40 -32.73
C LYS A 394 3.33 -29.85 -32.70
#